data_AF-A0A4T2BUD2-F1
#
_entry.id   AF-A0A4T2BUD2-F1
#
_cell.length_a   1.000
_cell.length_b   1.000
_cell.length_c   1.000
_cell.angle_alpha   90.00
_cell.angle_beta   90.00
_cell.angle_gamma   90.00
#
_symmetry.space_group_name_H-M   'P 1'
#
loop_
_entity.id
_entity.type
_entity.pdbx_description
1 polymer ?
#
loop_
_entity_poly.entity_id
_entity_poly.type
_entity_poly.pdbx_seq_one_letter_code
_entity_poly.pdbx_strand_id
1 'polypeptide(L)' 'MTFEPNEPTGEGSAAPTDYPRDGGLVTRLRVIEDQPLDTRAGAYVQVYDELRVRLEGGDVSTNRA' A
#
# COMPACT_ATOMS: atom_id res chain seq x y z
N MET A 1 -21.00 38.99 22.39
CA MET A 1 -20.04 38.34 21.47
C MET A 1 -19.35 37.26 22.27
N THR A 2 -19.83 36.03 22.13
CA THR A 2 -19.38 34.86 22.88
C THR A 2 -18.04 34.38 22.33
N PHE A 3 -17.04 34.20 23.19
CA PHE A 3 -15.85 33.42 22.87
C PHE A 3 -16.23 31.95 23.02
N GLU A 4 -16.48 31.25 21.92
CA GLU A 4 -16.45 29.79 21.90
C GLU A 4 -14.99 29.35 21.73
N PRO A 5 -14.44 28.53 22.64
CA PRO A 5 -13.14 27.90 22.41
C PRO A 5 -13.28 26.91 21.25
N ASN A 6 -12.39 27.02 20.27
CA ASN A 6 -12.25 26.03 19.22
C ASN A 6 -11.66 24.75 19.84
N GLU A 7 -12.50 23.77 20.14
CA GLU A 7 -12.05 22.43 20.51
C GLU A 7 -11.41 21.77 19.27
N PRO A 8 -10.16 21.25 19.36
CA PRO A 8 -9.58 20.47 18.27
C PRO A 8 -10.21 19.07 18.25
N THR A 9 -11.43 18.96 17.74
CA THR A 9 -12.09 17.67 17.57
C THR A 9 -11.72 17.08 16.22
N GLY A 10 -10.86 16.06 16.23
CA GLY A 10 -10.64 15.24 15.04
C GLY A 10 -9.33 14.47 14.96
N GLU A 11 -8.73 14.06 16.07
CA GLU A 11 -7.92 12.84 16.03
C GLU A 11 -8.83 11.68 15.58
N GLY A 12 -8.47 11.01 14.49
CA GLY A 12 -9.07 9.72 14.13
C GLY A 12 -10.05 9.72 12.96
N SER A 13 -9.59 10.10 11.77
CA SER A 13 -9.86 9.25 10.62
C SER A 13 -8.63 9.19 9.72
N ALA A 14 -7.52 8.74 10.30
CA ALA A 14 -6.72 7.80 9.56
C ALA A 14 -7.62 6.56 9.37
N ALA A 15 -8.50 6.60 8.38
CA ALA A 15 -8.92 5.37 7.74
C ALA A 15 -7.62 4.58 7.56
N PRO A 16 -7.52 3.30 7.98
CA PRO A 16 -6.43 2.49 7.52
C PRO A 16 -6.58 2.50 6.00
N THR A 17 -5.83 3.38 5.34
CA THR A 17 -5.53 3.22 3.93
C THR A 17 -4.64 2.00 3.94
N ASP A 18 -5.29 0.84 3.99
CA ASP A 18 -4.72 -0.49 3.77
C ASP A 18 -4.39 -0.69 2.28
N TYR A 19 -4.25 0.43 1.57
CA TYR A 19 -3.37 0.50 0.43
C TYR A 19 -1.97 0.56 1.02
N PRO A 20 -1.10 -0.42 0.77
CA PRO A 20 0.31 -0.25 1.07
C PRO A 20 0.75 0.99 0.29
N ARG A 21 0.79 2.15 0.97
CA ARG A 21 1.40 3.37 0.43
C ARG A 21 2.75 2.92 -0.10
N ASP A 22 3.08 3.29 -1.33
CA ASP A 22 4.12 2.68 -2.18
C ASP A 22 5.44 2.30 -1.46
N GLY A 23 5.78 2.97 -0.36
CA GLY A 23 6.84 2.59 0.58
C GLY A 23 6.80 1.15 1.13
N GLY A 24 5.64 0.50 1.24
CA GLY A 24 5.55 -0.90 1.67
C GLY A 24 6.14 -1.87 0.66
N LEU A 25 5.86 -1.66 -0.62
CA LEU A 25 6.45 -2.43 -1.72
C LEU A 25 7.96 -2.19 -1.81
N VAL A 26 8.39 -0.93 -1.73
CA VAL A 26 9.81 -0.57 -1.78
C VAL A 26 10.59 -1.21 -0.63
N THR A 27 10.02 -1.22 0.58
CA THR A 27 10.64 -1.89 1.74
C THR A 27 10.78 -3.39 1.51
N ARG A 28 9.74 -4.04 0.97
CA ARG A 28 9.79 -5.47 0.63
C ARG A 28 10.82 -5.79 -0.45
N LEU A 29 10.93 -4.96 -1.49
CA LEU A 29 11.91 -5.15 -2.56
C LEU A 29 13.35 -5.06 -2.04
N ARG A 30 13.65 -4.13 -1.12
CA ARG A 30 14.97 -4.03 -0.49
C ARG A 30 15.36 -5.32 0.25
N VAL A 31 14.43 -5.90 1.01
CA VAL A 31 14.67 -7.18 1.71
C VAL A 31 14.90 -8.33 0.75
N ILE A 32 14.28 -8.31 -0.44
CA ILE A 32 14.47 -9.32 -1.49
C ILE A 32 15.84 -9.15 -2.16
N GLU A 33 16.27 -7.91 -2.39
CA GLU A 33 17.55 -7.59 -3.03
C GLU A 33 18.75 -8.05 -2.21
N ASP A 34 18.63 -8.05 -0.88
CA ASP A 34 19.65 -8.53 0.07
C ASP A 34 19.82 -10.06 0.08
N GLN A 35 18.93 -10.81 -0.60
CA GLN A 35 18.98 -12.27 -0.66
C GLN A 35 19.92 -12.79 -1.76
N PRO A 36 20.44 -14.03 -1.63
CA PRO A 36 21.16 -14.71 -2.70
C PRO A 36 20.33 -14.82 -3.99
N LEU A 37 21.01 -14.84 -5.13
CA LEU A 37 20.39 -14.76 -6.46
C LEU A 37 19.28 -15.81 -6.68
N ASP A 38 19.54 -17.06 -6.28
CA ASP A 38 18.59 -18.17 -6.46
C ASP A 38 17.28 -17.95 -5.68
N THR A 39 17.38 -17.42 -4.46
CA THR A 39 16.21 -17.13 -3.61
C THR A 39 15.47 -15.89 -4.09
N ARG A 40 16.22 -14.87 -4.51
CA ARG A 40 15.70 -13.60 -5.00
C ARG A 40 14.81 -13.76 -6.25
N ALA A 41 15.18 -14.64 -7.16
CA ALA A 41 14.37 -14.91 -8.36
C ALA A 41 12.96 -15.42 -8.00
N GLY A 42 12.87 -16.37 -7.06
CA GLY A 42 11.58 -16.89 -6.59
C GLY A 42 10.74 -15.84 -5.85
N ALA A 43 11.38 -14.99 -5.04
CA ALA A 43 10.70 -13.92 -4.32
C ALA A 43 10.12 -12.85 -5.27
N TYR A 44 10.80 -12.52 -6.39
CA TYR A 44 10.25 -11.60 -7.38
C TYR A 44 9.03 -12.15 -8.11
N VAL A 45 8.97 -13.47 -8.38
CA VAL A 45 7.78 -14.09 -8.97
C VAL A 45 6.57 -13.89 -8.06
N GLN A 46 6.72 -14.08 -6.76
CA GLN A 46 5.62 -13.88 -5.80
C GLN A 46 5.15 -12.41 -5.77
N VAL A 47 6.08 -11.46 -5.76
CA VAL A 47 5.73 -10.03 -5.81
C VAL A 47 5.02 -9.69 -7.11
N TYR A 48 5.49 -10.22 -8.24
CA TYR A 48 4.85 -10.02 -9.54
C TYR A 48 3.42 -10.58 -9.56
N ASP A 49 3.20 -11.80 -9.08
CA ASP A 49 1.87 -12.42 -9.05
C ASP A 49 0.90 -11.64 -8.16
N GLU A 50 1.36 -11.17 -6.99
CA GLU A 50 0.55 -10.33 -6.11
C GLU A 50 0.17 -8.99 -6.76
N LEU A 51 1.12 -8.32 -7.42
CA LEU A 51 0.87 -7.07 -8.12
C LEU A 51 -0.08 -7.29 -9.31
N ARG A 52 0.11 -8.38 -10.05
CA ARG A 52 -0.74 -8.76 -11.16
C ARG A 52 -2.18 -8.95 -10.69
N VAL A 53 -2.42 -9.72 -9.63
CA VAL A 53 -3.76 -9.93 -9.07
C VAL A 53 -4.38 -8.62 -8.60
N ARG A 54 -3.61 -7.73 -7.97
CA ARG A 54 -4.11 -6.42 -7.52
C ARG A 54 -4.48 -5.50 -8.67
N LEU A 55 -3.69 -5.48 -9.73
CA LEU A 55 -3.96 -4.67 -10.91
C LEU A 55 -5.13 -5.27 -11.69
N GLU A 56 -5.14 -6.57 -11.95
CA GLU A 56 -6.26 -7.24 -12.63
C GLU A 56 -7.57 -7.12 -11.83
N GLY A 57 -7.55 -7.15 -10.50
CA GLY A 57 -8.73 -6.97 -9.64
C GLY A 57 -9.13 -5.51 -9.41
N GLY A 58 -8.17 -4.58 -9.39
CA GLY A 58 -8.39 -3.16 -9.24
C GLY A 58 -8.88 -2.48 -10.52
N ASP A 59 -8.36 -2.90 -11.68
CA ASP A 59 -8.67 -2.31 -12.99
C ASP A 59 -10.12 -2.60 -13.45
N VAL A 60 -10.72 -3.70 -12.96
CA VAL A 60 -12.17 -3.98 -13.19
C VAL A 60 -13.08 -2.94 -12.50
N SER A 61 -12.60 -2.32 -11.41
CA SER A 61 -13.40 -1.36 -10.64
C SER A 61 -13.25 0.07 -11.18
N THR A 62 -12.16 0.39 -11.88
CA THR A 62 -11.92 1.74 -12.45
C THR A 62 -12.48 1.89 -13.87
N ASN A 63 -12.54 0.81 -14.65
CA ASN A 63 -13.02 0.81 -16.04
C ASN A 63 -14.56 0.66 -16.18
N ARG A 64 -15.33 1.08 -15.16
CA ARG A 64 -16.80 1.04 -15.16
C ARG A 64 -17.46 2.35 -14.75
N ALA A 65 -16.81 3.48 -15.04
CA ALA A 65 -17.37 4.82 -14.92
C ALA A 65 -17.65 5.41 -16.30
#